data_AF-A0A4S8J0W1-F1
#
_entry.id   AF-A0A4S8J0W1-F1
#
_cell.length_a   1.000
_cell.length_b   1.000
_cell.length_c   1.000
_cell.angle_alpha   90.00
_cell.angle_beta   90.00
_cell.angle_gamma   90.00
#
_symmetry.space_group_name_H-M   'P 1'
#
loop_
_entity.id
_entity.type
_entity.pdbx_description
1 polymer ?
#
loop_
_entity_poly.entity_id
_entity_poly.type
_entity_poly.pdbx_seq_one_letter_code
_entity_poly.pdbx_strand_id
1 'polypeptide(L)'
;MASGGLVPSAVEIGRELARKHFIHHVFRENDFEDGNNHFYRFLEHEPAIPRCFNFRGSTNDNEPKPAATVSQRLTMLMVAILETYASDDRCHLDYDRIGASEEFRRSKLGFPNR
;
A
#
# COMPACT_ATOMS: atom_id res chain seq x y z
N MET A 1 -0.20 21.49 -38.41
CA MET A 1 -0.86 22.08 -37.23
C MET A 1 -0.72 21.08 -36.10
N ALA A 2 0.10 21.38 -35.09
CA ALA A 2 0.31 20.49 -33.95
C ALA A 2 -0.94 20.48 -33.07
N SER A 3 -1.44 19.29 -32.75
CA SER A 3 -2.51 19.07 -31.78
C SER A 3 -2.08 19.59 -30.41
N GLY A 4 -2.58 20.75 -30.02
CA GLY A 4 -2.48 21.24 -28.65
C GLY A 4 -3.19 20.26 -27.73
N GLY A 5 -2.42 19.53 -26.92
CA GLY A 5 -2.97 18.62 -25.92
C GLY A 5 -3.90 19.39 -25.00
N LEU A 6 -5.13 18.92 -24.86
CA LEU A 6 -6.14 19.50 -23.98
C LEU A 6 -5.57 19.47 -22.55
N VAL A 7 -5.32 20.65 -21.96
CA VAL A 7 -4.96 20.74 -20.54
C VAL A 7 -6.19 20.32 -19.74
N PRO A 8 -6.10 19.28 -18.87
CA PRO A 8 -7.25 18.87 -18.06
C PRO A 8 -7.72 20.01 -17.16
N SER A 9 -9.02 20.13 -16.96
CA SER A 9 -9.58 21.09 -16.01
C SER A 9 -9.13 20.77 -14.57
N ALA A 10 -9.11 21.76 -13.69
CA ALA A 10 -8.72 21.56 -12.29
C ALA A 10 -9.56 20.47 -11.59
N VAL A 11 -10.85 20.37 -11.94
CA VAL A 11 -11.77 19.36 -11.42
C VAL A 11 -11.37 17.95 -11.90
N GLU A 12 -11.00 17.78 -13.17
CA GLU A 12 -10.52 16.50 -13.70
C GLU A 12 -9.23 16.05 -13.02
N ILE A 13 -8.31 16.98 -12.76
CA ILE A 13 -7.08 16.69 -12.02
C ILE A 13 -7.44 16.24 -10.59
N GLY A 14 -8.34 16.95 -9.89
CA GLY A 14 -8.78 16.57 -8.55
C GLY A 14 -9.45 15.19 -8.50
N ARG A 15 -10.26 14.84 -9.50
CA ARG A 15 -10.86 13.50 -9.63
C ARG A 15 -9.81 12.42 -9.86
N GLU A 16 -8.81 12.67 -10.69
CA GLU A 16 -7.70 11.72 -10.89
C GLU A 16 -6.86 11.54 -9.62
N LEU A 17 -6.62 12.61 -8.86
CA LEU A 17 -5.94 12.53 -7.56
C LEU A 17 -6.74 11.68 -6.55
N ALA A 18 -8.05 11.85 -6.50
CA ALA A 18 -8.92 11.03 -5.66
C ALA A 18 -8.94 9.55 -6.11
N ARG A 19 -9.11 9.29 -7.41
CA ARG A 19 -9.12 7.93 -8.00
C ARG A 19 -7.81 7.19 -7.77
N LYS A 20 -6.68 7.89 -7.86
CA LYS A 20 -5.35 7.34 -7.57
C LYS A 20 -5.00 7.30 -6.09
N HIS A 21 -5.93 7.67 -5.21
CA HIS A 21 -5.75 7.63 -3.76
C HIS A 21 -4.58 8.51 -3.29
N PHE A 22 -4.47 9.74 -3.82
CA PHE A 22 -3.61 10.78 -3.24
C PHE A 22 -4.36 11.57 -2.16
N ILE A 23 -5.65 11.80 -2.40
CA ILE A 23 -6.57 12.51 -1.50
C ILE A 23 -7.84 11.68 -1.29
N HIS A 24 -8.54 11.91 -0.19
CA HIS A 24 -9.88 11.36 0.04
C HIS A 24 -10.78 12.40 0.68
N HIS A 25 -12.08 12.31 0.42
CA HIS A 25 -13.08 13.14 1.10
C HIS A 25 -13.06 12.82 2.59
N VAL A 26 -13.04 13.85 3.45
CA VAL A 26 -12.93 13.70 4.91
C VAL A 26 -14.07 12.84 5.48
N PHE A 27 -15.27 12.95 4.92
CA PHE A 27 -16.43 12.14 5.32
C PHE A 27 -16.58 10.83 4.52
N ARG A 28 -15.67 10.54 3.57
CA ARG A 28 -15.67 9.35 2.70
C ARG A 28 -16.93 9.11 1.84
N GLU A 29 -17.72 10.15 1.62
CA GLU A 29 -19.05 10.02 1.01
C GLU A 29 -19.12 10.36 -0.48
N ASN A 30 -18.10 11.01 -1.08
CA ASN A 30 -18.24 11.56 -2.45
C ASN A 30 -16.99 11.47 -3.32
N ASP A 31 -17.21 11.55 -4.64
CA ASP A 31 -16.19 11.86 -5.64
C ASP A 31 -15.59 13.26 -5.43
N PHE A 32 -14.52 13.59 -6.15
CA PHE A 32 -13.96 14.94 -6.08
C PHE A 32 -14.90 15.98 -6.74
N GLU A 33 -15.28 16.99 -5.96
CA GLU A 33 -16.15 18.09 -6.32
C GLU A 33 -15.52 19.42 -5.91
N ASP A 34 -15.67 20.43 -6.76
CA ASP A 34 -15.28 21.80 -6.46
C ASP A 34 -16.45 22.50 -5.76
N GLY A 35 -16.36 22.64 -4.45
CA GLY A 35 -17.39 23.31 -3.66
C GLY A 35 -16.96 23.62 -2.24
N ASN A 36 -17.58 24.65 -1.68
CA ASN A 36 -17.14 25.29 -0.44
C ASN A 36 -17.29 24.40 0.82
N ASN A 37 -18.04 23.30 0.73
CA ASN A 37 -18.30 22.37 1.83
C ASN A 37 -17.68 20.98 1.59
N HIS A 38 -16.81 20.82 0.59
CA HIS A 38 -16.09 19.57 0.35
C HIS A 38 -14.67 19.68 0.89
N PHE A 39 -14.39 18.87 1.91
CA PHE A 39 -13.07 18.83 2.53
C PHE A 39 -12.36 17.55 2.11
N TYR A 40 -11.15 17.70 1.58
CA TYR A 40 -10.30 16.59 1.17
C TYR A 40 -9.04 16.57 2.03
N ARG A 41 -8.53 15.36 2.29
CA ARG A 41 -7.30 15.16 3.05
C ARG A 41 -6.35 14.28 2.25
N PHE A 42 -5.08 14.67 2.22
CA PHE A 42 -4.03 13.80 1.70
C PHE A 42 -3.89 12.56 2.58
N LEU A 43 -3.70 11.41 1.93
CA LEU A 43 -3.50 10.14 2.63
C LEU A 43 -2.22 10.08 3.47
N GLU A 44 -1.32 11.06 3.33
CA GLU A 44 -0.11 11.24 4.16
C GLU A 44 -0.35 11.97 5.49
N HIS A 45 -1.52 12.61 5.65
CA HIS A 45 -1.90 13.39 6.83
C HIS A 45 -2.97 12.71 7.70
N GLU A 46 -3.33 11.47 7.38
CA GLU A 46 -4.19 10.63 8.21
C GLU A 46 -3.55 10.31 9.57
N PRO A 47 -4.26 10.54 10.69
CA PRO A 47 -3.71 10.27 12.04
C PRO A 47 -3.38 8.79 12.29
N ALA A 48 -3.86 7.87 11.43
CA ALA A 48 -3.59 6.43 11.51
C ALA A 48 -2.31 5.96 10.78
N ILE A 49 -1.56 6.86 10.13
CA ILE A 49 -0.40 6.50 9.28
C ILE A 49 0.84 5.95 9.98
N PRO A 50 1.13 6.12 11.29
CA PRO A 50 2.43 5.68 11.81
C PRO A 50 2.68 4.16 11.72
N ARG A 51 1.72 3.37 11.23
CA ARG A 51 1.84 1.92 11.01
C ARG A 51 1.50 1.44 9.59
N CYS A 52 1.32 2.34 8.64
CA CYS A 52 1.11 1.96 7.24
C CYS A 52 2.46 1.62 6.58
N PHE A 53 2.81 0.34 6.49
CA PHE A 53 4.07 -0.12 5.88
C PHE A 53 4.25 0.28 4.40
N ASN A 54 3.18 0.75 3.75
CA ASN A 54 3.18 1.24 2.37
C ASN A 54 3.48 2.75 2.27
N PHE A 55 3.57 3.47 3.39
CA PHE A 55 3.91 4.89 3.43
C PHE A 55 5.34 5.06 3.97
N ARG A 56 6.27 5.42 3.08
CA ARG A 56 7.71 5.64 3.42
C ARG A 56 8.10 7.10 3.23
N GLY A 57 7.36 8.03 3.87
CA GLY A 57 7.67 9.46 3.80
C GLY A 57 7.43 10.13 2.44
N SER A 58 6.95 9.38 1.45
CA SER A 58 6.42 9.88 0.18
C SER A 58 5.32 8.94 -0.30
N THR A 59 4.38 9.46 -1.09
CA THR A 59 3.42 8.63 -1.80
C THR A 59 4.16 7.70 -2.75
N ASN A 60 3.81 6.41 -2.73
CA ASN A 60 4.35 5.45 -3.67
C ASN A 60 3.55 5.55 -4.97
N ASP A 61 4.05 6.34 -5.93
CA ASP A 61 3.38 6.60 -7.22
C ASP A 61 3.44 5.41 -8.19
N ASN A 62 4.03 4.28 -7.79
CA ASN A 62 4.03 3.08 -8.62
C ASN A 62 2.61 2.54 -8.77
N GLU A 63 2.27 2.09 -9.99
CA GLU A 63 1.00 1.41 -10.21
C GLU A 63 0.84 0.20 -9.28
N PRO A 64 -0.36 -0.01 -8.72
CA PRO A 64 -0.61 -1.19 -7.90
C PRO A 64 -0.33 -2.45 -8.73
N LYS A 65 0.48 -3.35 -8.18
CA LYS A 65 0.74 -4.64 -8.83
C LYS A 65 -0.58 -5.40 -8.98
N PRO A 66 -0.77 -6.16 -10.09
CA PRO A 66 -1.96 -6.98 -10.26
C PRO A 66 -2.16 -7.91 -9.05
N ALA A 67 -3.40 -8.01 -8.56
CA ALA A 67 -3.73 -8.82 -7.38
C ALA A 67 -3.26 -10.27 -7.54
N ALA A 68 -3.37 -10.84 -8.74
CA ALA A 68 -2.89 -12.18 -9.06
C ALA A 68 -1.38 -12.35 -8.88
N THR A 69 -0.58 -11.34 -9.26
CA THR A 69 0.88 -11.38 -9.07
C THR A 69 1.27 -11.27 -7.60
N VAL A 70 0.56 -10.44 -6.84
CA VAL A 70 0.77 -10.30 -5.40
C VAL A 70 0.37 -11.58 -4.67
N SER A 71 -0.81 -12.14 -4.98
CA SER A 71 -1.29 -13.37 -4.37
C SER A 71 -0.38 -14.55 -4.68
N GLN A 72 0.07 -14.71 -5.92
CA GLN A 72 1.01 -15.76 -6.30
C GLN A 72 2.31 -15.68 -5.47
N ARG A 73 2.90 -14.49 -5.34
CA ARG A 73 4.10 -14.29 -4.52
C ARG A 73 3.85 -14.60 -3.05
N LEU A 74 2.72 -14.16 -2.50
CA LEU A 74 2.33 -14.47 -1.12
C LEU A 74 2.17 -15.97 -0.89
N THR A 75 1.50 -16.66 -1.82
CA THR A 75 1.33 -18.12 -1.76
C THR A 75 2.67 -18.84 -1.76
N MET A 76 3.61 -18.45 -2.63
CA MET A 76 4.95 -19.06 -2.67
C MET A 76 5.70 -18.85 -1.34
N LEU A 77 5.60 -17.65 -0.75
CA LEU A 77 6.16 -17.34 0.57
C LEU A 77 5.54 -18.19 1.67
N MET A 78 4.20 -18.33 1.69
CA MET A 78 3.49 -19.15 2.67
C MET A 78 3.89 -20.63 2.56
N VAL A 79 3.97 -21.16 1.34
CA VAL A 79 4.41 -22.54 1.09
C VAL A 79 5.83 -22.75 1.61
N ALA A 80 6.77 -21.87 1.26
CA ALA A 80 8.15 -21.97 1.74
C ALA A 80 8.25 -21.94 3.27
N ILE A 81 7.44 -21.11 3.93
CA ILE A 81 7.36 -21.08 5.40
C ILE A 81 6.84 -22.42 5.94
N LEU A 82 5.75 -22.95 5.39
CA LEU A 82 5.17 -24.21 5.81
C LEU A 82 6.10 -25.41 5.55
N GLU A 83 6.87 -25.40 4.48
CA GLU A 83 7.82 -26.47 4.17
C GLU A 83 9.05 -26.46 5.09
N THR A 84 9.49 -25.26 5.50
CA THR A 84 10.74 -25.09 6.25
C THR A 84 10.54 -25.14 7.76
N TYR A 85 9.40 -24.65 8.25
CA TYR A 85 9.18 -24.37 9.66
C TYR A 85 7.98 -25.12 10.27
N ALA A 86 7.22 -25.90 9.50
CA ALA A 86 6.18 -26.74 10.09
C ALA A 86 6.77 -27.96 10.79
N SER A 87 6.08 -28.42 11.83
CA SER A 87 6.29 -29.75 12.41
C SER A 87 5.99 -30.84 11.38
N ASP A 88 6.51 -32.05 11.62
CA ASP A 88 6.35 -33.18 10.71
C ASP A 88 4.87 -33.55 10.46
N ASP A 89 4.02 -33.37 11.47
CA ASP A 89 2.56 -33.56 11.40
C ASP A 89 1.80 -32.40 10.75
N ARG A 90 2.50 -31.31 10.40
CA ARG A 90 1.96 -30.06 9.84
C ARG A 90 0.96 -29.34 10.74
N CYS A 91 0.90 -29.66 12.03
CA CYS A 91 -0.03 -29.04 12.97
C CYS A 91 0.53 -27.79 13.67
N HIS A 92 1.85 -27.61 13.65
CA HIS A 92 2.52 -26.52 14.36
C HIS A 92 3.58 -25.84 13.48
N LEU A 93 3.80 -24.55 13.72
CA LEU A 93 4.88 -23.76 13.11
C LEU A 93 5.90 -23.38 14.18
N ASP A 94 7.19 -23.51 13.86
CA ASP A 94 8.29 -23.05 14.71
C ASP A 94 8.48 -21.54 14.56
N TYR A 95 7.67 -20.78 15.32
CA TYR A 95 7.69 -19.32 15.31
C TYR A 95 9.02 -18.72 15.77
N ASP A 96 9.76 -19.42 16.63
CA ASP A 96 11.06 -18.96 17.13
C ASP A 96 12.11 -18.99 16.01
N ARG A 97 12.18 -20.09 15.25
CA ARG A 97 13.06 -20.19 14.07
C ARG A 97 12.65 -19.24 12.96
N ILE A 98 11.36 -19.01 12.74
CA ILE A 98 10.88 -18.00 11.78
C ILE A 98 11.37 -16.61 12.20
N GLY A 99 11.23 -16.24 13.48
CA GLY A 99 11.68 -14.94 13.99
C GLY A 99 13.19 -14.73 13.91
N ALA A 100 13.98 -15.80 14.06
CA ALA A 100 15.43 -15.79 13.95
C ALA A 100 15.96 -15.84 12.49
N SER A 101 15.11 -16.19 11.52
CA SER A 101 15.48 -16.32 10.11
C SER A 101 16.05 -15.03 9.53
N GLU A 102 17.00 -15.15 8.61
CA GLU A 102 17.63 -13.98 7.98
C GLU A 102 16.65 -13.25 7.08
N GLU A 103 15.73 -13.97 6.44
CA GLU A 103 14.65 -13.46 5.63
C GLU A 103 13.73 -12.54 6.44
N PHE A 104 13.36 -12.97 7.65
CA PHE A 104 12.54 -12.16 8.55
C PHE A 104 13.35 -11.02 9.17
N ARG A 105 14.61 -11.23 9.55
CA ARG A 105 15.49 -10.15 10.01
C ARG A 105 15.78 -9.10 8.94
N ARG A 106 15.93 -9.48 7.68
CA ARG A 106 16.14 -8.54 6.56
C ARG A 106 14.88 -7.73 6.25
N SER A 107 13.70 -8.30 6.48
CA SER A 107 12.43 -7.55 6.48
C SER A 107 12.41 -6.49 7.59
N LYS A 108 13.01 -6.77 8.76
CA LYS A 108 13.19 -5.81 9.86
C LYS A 108 14.32 -4.81 9.60
N LEU A 109 15.41 -5.19 8.94
CA LEU A 109 16.54 -4.31 8.60
C LEU A 109 16.21 -3.27 7.52
N GLY A 110 15.11 -3.45 6.79
CA GLY A 110 14.53 -2.41 5.92
C GLY A 110 13.73 -1.34 6.66
N PHE A 111 13.59 -1.45 7.99
CA PHE A 111 12.89 -0.51 8.86
C PHE A 111 13.73 -0.31 10.12
N PRO A 112 14.66 0.67 10.15
CA PRO A 112 15.41 0.95 11.37
C PRO A 112 14.43 1.25 12.51
N ASN A 113 14.61 0.60 13.65
CA ASN A 113 13.90 0.91 14.90
C ASN A 113 14.06 2.41 15.20
N ARG A 114 13.01 3.20 14.97
CA ARG A 114 12.74 4.50 15.58
C ARG A 114 11.25 4.73 15.67
#